data_AF-A0A0S8A2E9-F1
#
_entry.id   AF-A0A0S8A2E9-F1
#
_cell.length_a   1.000
_cell.length_b   1.000
_cell.length_c   1.000
_cell.angle_alpha   90.00
_cell.angle_beta   90.00
_cell.angle_gamma   90.00
#
_symmetry.space_group_name_H-M   'P 1'
#
loop_
_entity.id
_entity.type
_entity.pdbx_description
1 polymer ?
#
loop_
_entity_poly.entity_id
_entity_poly.type
_entity_poly.pdbx_seq_one_letter_code
_entity_poly.pdbx_strand_id
1 'polypeptide(L)'
;MIVLGFDGMDYGLTRRLMSEGRLPNFERLSRIGTFQPLGTSIPPQSPVAWSNFITGMDAGGHGIYDFLHRDSLTLTPYLSTSRTEPPGHILKFGRWQLPLSGGKMELLRHGTPFWEVLEQHGIPTTVIRIPANFPPSGSASRELSGMGTPDIVGSSGMFSFFTTAPERITDKVTGGTVYGIELENGVFKGKLKGPPNPLSSTGDTVKADFTVHVDASRPVAKIVLGDQEVILQEGEWSEWLDVKFTLLRFVQTLRG
;
A
#
# COMPACT_ATOMS: atom_id res chain seq x y z
N MET A 1 -21.24 7.67 -15.07
CA MET A 1 -21.51 7.44 -13.63
C MET A 1 -20.22 7.68 -12.87
N ILE A 2 -20.27 8.28 -11.69
CA ILE A 2 -19.11 8.42 -10.79
C ILE A 2 -19.53 7.83 -9.45
N VAL A 3 -18.68 6.98 -8.89
CA VAL A 3 -18.85 6.44 -7.54
C VAL A 3 -17.69 6.92 -6.69
N LEU A 4 -18.01 7.61 -5.59
CA LEU A 4 -17.04 8.03 -4.59
C LEU A 4 -17.31 7.24 -3.32
N GLY A 5 -16.35 6.44 -2.90
CA GLY A 5 -16.47 5.66 -1.68
C GLY A 5 -15.65 6.27 -0.55
N PHE A 6 -16.27 6.41 0.61
CA PHE A 6 -15.68 6.98 1.82
C PHE A 6 -15.61 5.89 2.89
N ASP A 7 -14.40 5.49 3.28
CA ASP A 7 -14.21 4.47 4.31
C ASP A 7 -14.66 5.00 5.68
N GLY A 8 -15.39 4.20 6.44
CA GLY A 8 -15.87 4.54 7.78
C GLY A 8 -16.85 5.73 7.86
N MET A 9 -17.48 6.15 6.75
CA MET A 9 -18.42 7.28 6.76
C MET A 9 -19.75 6.90 7.43
N ASP A 10 -19.92 7.31 8.69
CA ASP A 10 -21.14 7.08 9.45
C ASP A 10 -22.29 8.02 9.03
N TYR A 11 -23.50 7.45 8.89
CA TYR A 11 -24.71 8.18 8.51
C TYR A 11 -25.10 9.24 9.55
N GLY A 12 -25.08 8.89 10.84
CA GLY A 12 -25.52 9.77 11.92
C GLY A 12 -24.60 10.98 12.08
N LEU A 13 -23.29 10.74 12.08
CA LEU A 13 -22.26 11.77 12.12
C LEU A 13 -22.36 12.69 10.90
N THR A 14 -22.48 12.14 9.70
CA THR A 14 -22.63 12.93 8.46
C THR A 14 -23.86 13.83 8.55
N ARG A 15 -25.01 13.28 8.97
CA ARG A 15 -26.25 14.06 9.12
C ARG A 15 -26.09 15.22 10.10
N ARG A 16 -25.46 14.95 11.25
CA ARG A 16 -25.17 15.97 12.26
C ARG A 16 -24.27 17.07 11.70
N LEU A 17 -23.15 16.70 11.07
CA LEU A 17 -22.20 17.66 10.51
C LEU A 17 -22.80 18.51 9.37
N MET A 18 -23.70 17.95 8.56
CA MET A 18 -24.49 18.73 7.61
C MET A 18 -25.37 19.76 8.32
N SER A 19 -26.11 19.36 9.37
CA SER A 19 -26.97 20.28 10.13
C SER A 19 -26.20 21.39 10.88
N GLU A 20 -24.94 21.14 11.23
CA GLU A 20 -24.03 22.13 11.82
C GLU A 20 -23.39 23.05 10.75
N GLY A 21 -23.74 22.91 9.46
CA GLY A 21 -23.16 23.69 8.36
C GLY A 21 -21.72 23.33 8.01
N ARG A 22 -21.18 22.23 8.55
CA ARG A 22 -19.77 21.82 8.38
C ARG A 22 -19.52 21.00 7.11
N LEU A 23 -20.57 20.48 6.49
CA LEU A 23 -20.51 19.70 5.25
C LEU A 23 -21.46 20.28 4.16
N PRO A 24 -21.25 21.53 3.72
CA PRO A 24 -22.18 22.23 2.82
C PRO A 24 -22.37 21.53 1.47
N ASN A 25 -21.33 20.85 0.96
CA ASN A 25 -21.42 20.10 -0.29
C ASN A 25 -22.28 18.84 -0.16
N PHE A 26 -22.14 18.08 0.94
CA PHE A 26 -23.00 16.92 1.21
C PHE A 26 -24.44 17.36 1.47
N GLU A 27 -24.64 18.47 2.19
CA GLU A 27 -25.98 19.02 2.40
C GLU A 27 -26.65 19.34 1.06
N ARG A 28 -25.95 20.05 0.16
CA ARG A 28 -26.46 20.34 -1.18
C ARG A 28 -26.80 19.06 -1.96
N LEU A 29 -25.92 18.06 -1.96
CA LEU A 29 -26.16 16.77 -2.62
C LEU A 29 -27.38 16.05 -2.04
N SER A 30 -27.56 16.08 -0.71
CA SER A 30 -28.71 15.45 -0.05
C SER A 30 -30.04 16.11 -0.43
N ARG A 31 -30.07 17.41 -0.70
CA ARG A 31 -31.27 18.16 -1.09
C ARG A 31 -31.69 17.93 -2.54
N ILE A 32 -30.72 17.74 -3.45
CA ILE A 32 -30.99 17.52 -4.89
C ILE A 32 -31.08 16.04 -5.26
N GLY A 33 -30.81 15.14 -4.31
CA GLY A 33 -30.80 13.70 -4.50
C GLY A 33 -31.35 12.95 -3.29
N THR A 34 -30.76 11.80 -2.98
CA THR A 34 -31.20 10.93 -1.89
C THR A 34 -30.07 10.74 -0.88
N PHE A 35 -30.36 10.93 0.41
CA PHE A 35 -29.46 10.59 1.52
C PHE A 35 -30.22 9.72 2.52
N GLN A 36 -29.87 8.44 2.56
CA GLN A 36 -30.56 7.42 3.36
C GLN A 36 -29.52 6.57 4.11
N PRO A 37 -29.87 6.01 5.28
CA PRO A 37 -29.01 5.05 5.95
C PRO A 37 -28.85 3.80 5.07
N LEU A 38 -27.63 3.28 5.02
CA LEU A 38 -27.29 2.05 4.29
C LEU A 38 -26.79 1.01 5.28
N GLY A 39 -27.28 -0.23 5.16
CA GLY A 39 -26.76 -1.35 5.93
C GLY A 39 -25.30 -1.64 5.59
N THR A 40 -24.53 -2.07 6.58
CA THR A 40 -23.13 -2.47 6.40
C THR A 40 -23.01 -3.98 6.13
N SER A 41 -21.81 -4.43 5.76
CA SER A 41 -21.50 -5.86 5.62
C SER A 41 -21.52 -6.60 6.95
N ILE A 42 -21.64 -7.92 6.88
CA ILE A 42 -21.44 -8.82 8.02
C ILE A 42 -20.28 -9.76 7.68
N PRO A 43 -19.12 -9.66 8.37
CA PRO A 43 -18.79 -8.70 9.43
C PRO A 43 -18.56 -7.27 8.89
N PRO A 44 -18.69 -6.22 9.73
CA PRO A 44 -18.56 -4.82 9.33
C PRO A 44 -17.09 -4.39 9.25
N GLN A 45 -16.30 -5.12 8.46
CA GLN A 45 -14.89 -4.87 8.21
C GLN A 45 -14.72 -4.27 6.81
N SER A 46 -13.81 -3.30 6.64
CA SER A 46 -13.57 -2.66 5.34
C SER A 46 -13.33 -3.66 4.20
N PRO A 47 -12.44 -4.67 4.28
CA PRO A 47 -12.22 -5.60 3.17
C PRO A 47 -13.47 -6.41 2.79
N VAL A 48 -14.39 -6.62 3.73
CA VAL A 48 -15.67 -7.30 3.49
C VAL A 48 -16.65 -6.33 2.82
N ALA A 49 -16.86 -5.14 3.40
CA ALA A 49 -17.75 -4.13 2.84
C ALA A 49 -17.38 -3.72 1.41
N TRP A 50 -16.08 -3.55 1.14
CA TRP A 50 -15.60 -3.24 -0.21
C TRP A 50 -15.78 -4.42 -1.16
N SER A 51 -15.59 -5.66 -0.70
CA SER A 51 -15.86 -6.83 -1.52
C SER A 51 -17.36 -6.98 -1.84
N ASN A 52 -18.25 -6.74 -0.87
CA ASN A 52 -19.69 -6.67 -1.12
C ASN A 52 -20.03 -5.63 -2.18
N PHE A 53 -19.48 -4.41 -2.06
CA PHE A 53 -19.69 -3.33 -3.02
C PHE A 53 -19.22 -3.71 -4.42
N ILE A 54 -18.06 -4.34 -4.53
CA ILE A 54 -17.44 -4.69 -5.81
C ILE A 54 -18.26 -5.75 -6.53
N THR A 55 -18.71 -6.80 -5.84
CA THR A 55 -19.29 -7.99 -6.48
C THR A 55 -20.81 -8.09 -6.37
N GLY A 56 -21.42 -7.30 -5.49
CA GLY A 56 -22.82 -7.45 -5.09
C GLY A 56 -23.10 -8.70 -4.25
N MET A 57 -22.08 -9.45 -3.85
CA MET A 57 -22.21 -10.67 -3.04
C MET A 57 -22.06 -10.36 -1.54
N ASP A 58 -22.38 -11.33 -0.69
CA ASP A 58 -21.99 -11.30 0.73
C ASP A 58 -20.64 -12.00 0.96
N ALA A 59 -20.19 -12.02 2.22
CA ALA A 59 -18.93 -12.64 2.64
C ALA A 59 -18.80 -14.12 2.22
N GLY A 60 -19.92 -14.86 2.21
CA GLY A 60 -19.97 -16.24 1.76
C GLY A 60 -19.72 -16.39 0.27
N GLY A 61 -20.17 -15.42 -0.52
CA GLY A 61 -20.00 -15.39 -1.96
C GLY A 61 -18.61 -14.97 -2.44
N HIS A 62 -18.07 -13.89 -1.89
CA HIS A 62 -16.77 -13.36 -2.32
C HIS A 62 -15.58 -13.90 -1.51
N GLY A 63 -15.82 -14.62 -0.40
CA GLY A 63 -14.80 -15.33 0.36
C GLY A 63 -13.90 -14.48 1.27
N ILE A 64 -14.24 -13.19 1.47
CA ILE A 64 -13.47 -12.28 2.31
C ILE A 64 -14.22 -12.09 3.63
N TYR A 65 -13.56 -12.39 4.75
CA TYR A 65 -14.21 -12.39 6.08
C TYR A 65 -13.55 -11.42 7.07
N ASP A 66 -12.31 -11.00 6.82
CA ASP A 66 -11.54 -10.08 7.65
C ASP A 66 -10.33 -9.56 6.83
N PHE A 67 -9.46 -8.74 7.40
CA PHE A 67 -8.14 -8.38 6.84
C PHE A 67 -7.17 -9.56 6.80
N LEU A 68 -7.29 -10.46 7.79
CA LEU A 68 -6.46 -11.64 7.91
C LEU A 68 -7.31 -12.91 7.82
N HIS A 69 -6.81 -13.86 7.07
CA HIS A 69 -7.30 -15.23 7.09
C HIS A 69 -6.20 -16.12 7.66
N ARG A 70 -6.53 -17.37 7.99
CA ARG A 70 -5.57 -18.33 8.51
C ARG A 70 -5.59 -19.59 7.68
N ASP A 71 -4.42 -20.15 7.46
CA ASP A 71 -4.32 -21.49 6.92
C ASP A 71 -4.94 -22.46 7.94
N SER A 72 -5.84 -23.34 7.49
CA SER A 72 -6.60 -24.20 8.40
C SER A 72 -5.75 -25.28 9.05
N LEU A 73 -4.66 -25.69 8.40
CA LEU A 73 -3.77 -26.77 8.85
C LEU A 73 -2.64 -26.24 9.73
N THR A 74 -1.99 -25.15 9.32
CA THR A 74 -0.82 -24.58 9.98
C THR A 74 -1.15 -23.44 10.92
N LEU A 75 -2.37 -22.88 10.85
CA LEU A 75 -2.82 -21.70 11.59
C LEU A 75 -2.04 -20.42 11.27
N THR A 76 -1.21 -20.43 10.24
CA THR A 76 -0.43 -19.27 9.82
C THR A 76 -1.35 -18.19 9.25
N PRO A 77 -1.27 -16.93 9.73
CA PRO A 77 -2.07 -15.85 9.20
C PRO A 77 -1.55 -15.43 7.81
N TYR A 78 -2.47 -15.02 6.95
CA TYR A 78 -2.18 -14.42 5.65
C TYR A 78 -3.19 -13.32 5.32
N LEU A 79 -2.87 -12.41 4.40
CA LEU A 79 -3.77 -11.35 3.96
C LEU A 79 -4.99 -11.94 3.26
N SER A 80 -6.20 -11.59 3.69
CA SER A 80 -7.42 -12.19 3.13
C SER A 80 -7.68 -11.82 1.69
N THR A 81 -7.22 -10.64 1.25
CA THR A 81 -7.53 -10.12 -0.10
C THR A 81 -6.56 -10.60 -1.16
N SER A 82 -5.34 -10.98 -0.77
CA SER A 82 -4.31 -11.36 -1.73
C SER A 82 -3.30 -12.34 -1.16
N ARG A 83 -2.79 -13.25 -1.98
CA ARG A 83 -1.73 -14.17 -1.62
C ARG A 83 -0.52 -13.99 -2.52
N THR A 84 0.67 -14.07 -1.93
CA THR A 84 1.94 -14.14 -2.67
C THR A 84 2.38 -15.60 -2.73
N GLU A 85 2.55 -16.12 -3.94
CA GLU A 85 3.15 -17.44 -4.16
C GLU A 85 4.60 -17.29 -4.60
N PRO A 86 5.54 -18.02 -3.98
CA PRO A 86 6.94 -18.01 -4.39
C PRO A 86 7.12 -18.68 -5.78
N PRO A 87 8.26 -18.44 -6.45
CA PRO A 87 8.64 -19.15 -7.67
C PRO A 87 8.55 -20.68 -7.51
N GLY A 88 7.84 -21.34 -8.41
CA GLY A 88 7.68 -22.80 -8.39
C GLY A 88 8.96 -23.59 -8.67
N HIS A 89 9.94 -23.00 -9.37
CA HIS A 89 11.21 -23.66 -9.67
C HIS A 89 12.39 -22.73 -9.36
N ILE A 90 13.28 -23.18 -8.48
CA ILE A 90 14.48 -22.44 -8.06
C ILE A 90 15.70 -23.35 -8.20
N LEU A 91 16.68 -22.94 -9.01
CA LEU A 91 17.99 -23.59 -9.05
C LEU A 91 18.88 -22.98 -7.97
N LYS A 92 19.51 -23.80 -7.14
CA LYS A 92 20.43 -23.34 -6.09
C LYS A 92 21.86 -23.72 -6.45
N PHE A 93 22.79 -22.77 -6.32
CA PHE A 93 24.22 -22.99 -6.51
C PHE A 93 25.04 -22.21 -5.46
N GLY A 94 25.42 -22.88 -4.38
CA GLY A 94 26.09 -22.24 -3.25
C GLY A 94 25.23 -21.15 -2.60
N ARG A 95 25.80 -19.94 -2.45
CA ARG A 95 25.11 -18.75 -1.90
C ARG A 95 24.09 -18.11 -2.85
N TRP A 96 24.03 -18.60 -4.08
CA TRP A 96 23.15 -18.04 -5.12
C TRP A 96 21.96 -18.97 -5.36
N GLN A 97 20.83 -18.38 -5.68
CA GLN A 97 19.69 -19.09 -6.24
C GLN A 97 19.16 -18.35 -7.47
N LEU A 98 18.62 -19.08 -8.43
CA LEU A 98 18.04 -18.53 -9.64
C LEU A 98 16.59 -19.01 -9.75
N PRO A 99 15.60 -18.13 -9.52
CA PRO A 99 14.21 -18.46 -9.78
C PRO A 99 13.99 -18.58 -11.30
N LEU A 100 13.55 -19.75 -11.76
CA LEU A 100 13.24 -20.03 -13.17
C LEU A 100 11.81 -19.63 -13.55
N SER A 101 11.00 -19.25 -12.57
CA SER A 101 9.66 -18.70 -12.75
C SER A 101 9.47 -17.46 -11.87
N GLY A 102 8.56 -16.57 -12.28
CA GLY A 102 8.13 -15.46 -11.42
C GLY A 102 7.27 -15.96 -10.26
N GLY A 103 7.30 -15.23 -9.14
CA GLY A 103 6.25 -15.37 -8.13
C GLY A 103 4.90 -14.90 -8.68
N LYS A 104 3.80 -15.36 -8.08
CA LYS A 104 2.45 -14.96 -8.47
C LYS A 104 1.78 -14.20 -7.34
N MET A 105 1.03 -13.16 -7.71
CA MET A 105 0.06 -12.53 -6.83
C MET A 105 -1.32 -13.05 -7.20
N GLU A 106 -2.04 -13.58 -6.23
CA GLU A 106 -3.41 -14.06 -6.38
C GLU A 106 -4.35 -13.06 -5.71
N LEU A 107 -5.41 -12.66 -6.40
CA LEU A 107 -6.54 -11.93 -5.82
C LEU A 107 -7.51 -12.96 -5.23
N LEU A 108 -7.68 -12.93 -3.91
CA LEU A 108 -8.51 -13.92 -3.19
C LEU A 108 -9.99 -13.51 -3.11
N ARG A 109 -10.34 -12.29 -3.53
CA ARG A 109 -11.73 -11.87 -3.65
C ARG A 109 -12.36 -12.57 -4.85
N HIS A 110 -13.29 -13.47 -4.58
CA HIS A 110 -14.08 -14.14 -5.61
C HIS A 110 -15.23 -13.26 -6.11
N GLY A 111 -15.82 -13.66 -7.24
CA GLY A 111 -16.95 -12.97 -7.85
C GLY A 111 -16.57 -11.91 -8.89
N THR A 112 -17.48 -11.70 -9.84
CA THR A 112 -17.32 -10.73 -10.92
C THR A 112 -17.47 -9.31 -10.37
N PRO A 113 -16.46 -8.44 -10.50
CA PRO A 113 -16.62 -7.05 -10.12
C PRO A 113 -17.60 -6.35 -11.07
N PHE A 114 -18.42 -5.43 -10.56
CA PHE A 114 -19.47 -4.78 -11.38
C PHE A 114 -18.91 -4.04 -12.60
N TRP A 115 -17.66 -3.55 -12.53
CA TRP A 115 -17.01 -2.90 -13.68
C TRP A 115 -16.71 -3.86 -14.82
N GLU A 116 -16.44 -5.15 -14.54
CA GLU A 116 -16.28 -6.15 -15.60
C GLU A 116 -17.56 -6.29 -16.42
N VAL A 117 -18.72 -6.26 -15.76
CA VAL A 117 -20.02 -6.29 -16.44
C VAL A 117 -20.19 -5.07 -17.34
N LEU A 118 -19.77 -3.89 -16.90
CA LEU A 118 -19.82 -2.66 -17.71
C LEU A 118 -18.91 -2.77 -18.94
N GLU A 119 -17.69 -3.28 -18.77
CA GLU A 119 -16.68 -3.42 -19.83
C GLU A 119 -17.11 -4.44 -20.89
N GLN A 120 -17.72 -5.57 -20.46
CA GLN A 120 -18.32 -6.55 -21.37
C GLN A 120 -19.44 -5.95 -22.24
N HIS A 121 -20.07 -4.86 -21.80
CA HIS A 121 -21.09 -4.12 -22.55
C HIS A 121 -20.53 -2.87 -23.24
N GLY A 122 -19.21 -2.75 -23.34
CA GLY A 122 -18.54 -1.65 -24.05
C GLY A 122 -18.56 -0.31 -23.31
N ILE A 123 -18.77 -0.32 -21.99
CA ILE A 123 -18.74 0.88 -21.15
C ILE A 123 -17.37 0.94 -20.45
N PRO A 124 -16.47 1.85 -20.86
CA PRO A 124 -15.15 1.94 -20.27
C PRO A 124 -15.20 2.44 -18.82
N THR A 125 -14.37 1.85 -17.99
CA THR A 125 -14.31 2.12 -16.55
C THR A 125 -12.90 2.51 -16.11
N THR A 126 -12.83 3.34 -15.08
CA THR A 126 -11.56 3.74 -14.45
C THR A 126 -11.71 3.54 -12.95
N VAL A 127 -10.95 2.57 -12.42
CA VAL A 127 -11.00 2.14 -11.03
C VAL A 127 -9.75 2.68 -10.34
N ILE A 128 -9.94 3.59 -9.37
CA ILE A 128 -8.85 4.27 -8.69
C ILE A 128 -8.95 3.98 -7.20
N ARG A 129 -7.93 3.30 -6.66
CA ARG A 129 -7.73 3.01 -5.24
C ARG A 129 -8.91 2.33 -4.56
N ILE A 130 -9.73 1.58 -5.29
CA ILE A 130 -10.77 0.74 -4.71
C ILE A 130 -10.09 -0.36 -3.87
N PRO A 131 -10.43 -0.49 -2.57
CA PRO A 131 -9.89 -1.54 -1.70
C PRO A 131 -10.23 -2.94 -2.18
N ALA A 132 -9.47 -3.95 -1.75
CA ALA A 132 -9.70 -5.37 -2.09
C ALA A 132 -9.67 -5.66 -3.61
N ASN A 133 -8.96 -4.83 -4.39
CA ASN A 133 -8.70 -5.03 -5.81
C ASN A 133 -7.18 -5.11 -6.09
N PHE A 134 -6.43 -5.81 -5.23
CA PHE A 134 -5.02 -6.12 -5.44
C PHE A 134 -4.78 -7.64 -5.48
N PRO A 135 -4.03 -8.16 -6.47
CA PRO A 135 -3.67 -7.46 -7.71
C PRO A 135 -4.94 -6.96 -8.44
N PRO A 136 -4.82 -5.95 -9.33
CA PRO A 136 -5.95 -5.49 -10.16
C PRO A 136 -6.67 -6.68 -10.79
N SER A 137 -8.00 -6.67 -10.82
CA SER A 137 -8.80 -7.70 -11.50
C SER A 137 -8.44 -7.82 -12.98
N GLY A 138 -7.97 -6.72 -13.58
CA GLY A 138 -7.59 -6.64 -14.99
C GLY A 138 -8.77 -6.59 -15.95
N SER A 139 -9.99 -6.38 -15.43
CA SER A 139 -11.23 -6.35 -16.21
C SER A 139 -11.67 -4.93 -16.55
N ALA A 140 -11.16 -3.90 -15.88
CA ALA A 140 -11.42 -2.50 -16.21
C ALA A 140 -10.37 -1.90 -17.16
N SER A 141 -10.80 -0.93 -17.98
CA SER A 141 -9.97 -0.21 -18.94
C SER A 141 -8.77 0.49 -18.28
N ARG A 142 -8.94 0.97 -17.04
CA ARG A 142 -7.85 1.49 -16.20
C ARG A 142 -8.06 1.07 -14.75
N GLU A 143 -7.04 0.46 -14.14
CA GLU A 143 -7.07 0.06 -12.74
C GLU A 143 -5.83 0.52 -11.99
N LEU A 144 -6.04 1.16 -10.84
CA LEU A 144 -5.02 1.43 -9.84
C LEU A 144 -5.50 0.85 -8.51
N SER A 145 -4.83 -0.18 -8.01
CA SER A 145 -5.19 -0.82 -6.74
C SER A 145 -5.06 0.14 -5.54
N GLY A 146 -5.87 -0.11 -4.51
CA GLY A 146 -5.86 0.66 -3.27
C GLY A 146 -5.42 -0.16 -2.06
N MET A 147 -6.18 -0.05 -0.97
CA MET A 147 -5.94 -0.83 0.25
C MET A 147 -5.93 -2.34 -0.06
N GLY A 148 -4.91 -3.02 0.46
CA GLY A 148 -4.59 -4.42 0.14
C GLY A 148 -3.37 -4.57 -0.78
N THR A 149 -2.89 -3.49 -1.40
CA THR A 149 -1.61 -3.48 -2.12
C THR A 149 -0.44 -3.53 -1.12
N PRO A 150 0.43 -4.55 -1.19
CA PRO A 150 1.62 -4.62 -0.36
C PRO A 150 2.67 -3.59 -0.83
N ASP A 151 3.48 -3.13 0.11
CA ASP A 151 4.68 -2.36 -0.19
C ASP A 151 5.79 -3.24 -0.80
N ILE A 152 6.92 -2.62 -1.16
CA ILE A 152 8.02 -3.30 -1.84
C ILE A 152 8.62 -4.46 -1.01
N VAL A 153 8.43 -4.50 0.30
CA VAL A 153 8.91 -5.58 1.17
C VAL A 153 7.83 -6.61 1.49
N GLY A 154 6.62 -6.45 0.93
CA GLY A 154 5.50 -7.38 1.10
C GLY A 154 4.62 -7.08 2.32
N SER A 155 4.79 -5.93 2.99
CA SER A 155 3.98 -5.53 4.15
C SER A 155 2.88 -4.53 3.80
N SER A 156 2.04 -4.18 4.78
CA SER A 156 0.93 -3.23 4.61
C SER A 156 1.35 -1.79 4.86
N GLY A 157 2.24 -1.25 4.00
CA GLY A 157 2.58 0.18 3.99
C GLY A 157 3.47 0.62 5.15
N MET A 158 4.62 -0.04 5.31
CA MET A 158 5.58 0.29 6.37
C MET A 158 6.43 1.52 6.05
N PHE A 159 6.66 2.40 7.02
CA PHE A 159 7.55 3.57 6.87
C PHE A 159 8.90 3.41 7.57
N SER A 160 9.89 4.20 7.14
CA SER A 160 11.18 4.39 7.82
C SER A 160 11.31 5.85 8.26
N PHE A 161 11.51 6.09 9.55
CA PHE A 161 11.66 7.43 10.11
C PHE A 161 13.05 7.62 10.71
N PHE A 162 13.86 8.50 10.11
CA PHE A 162 15.22 8.79 10.56
C PHE A 162 15.23 10.09 11.37
N THR A 163 15.78 10.09 12.58
CA THR A 163 15.78 11.26 13.47
C THR A 163 17.03 11.32 14.34
N THR A 164 17.53 12.53 14.59
CA THR A 164 18.63 12.79 15.54
C THR A 164 18.18 12.82 16.99
N ALA A 165 16.87 12.77 17.24
CA ALA A 165 16.27 12.84 18.56
C ALA A 165 15.24 11.71 18.77
N PRO A 166 15.64 10.42 18.66
CA PRO A 166 14.72 9.30 18.81
C PRO A 166 14.05 9.25 20.20
N GLU A 167 14.68 9.80 21.22
CA GLU A 167 14.16 9.90 22.58
C GLU A 167 12.91 10.79 22.70
N ARG A 168 12.66 11.67 21.72
CA ARG A 168 11.42 12.46 21.66
C ARG A 168 10.21 11.63 21.26
N ILE A 169 10.42 10.42 20.76
CA ILE A 169 9.35 9.50 20.39
C ILE A 169 9.05 8.62 21.60
N THR A 170 8.10 9.08 22.42
CA THR A 170 7.71 8.39 23.67
C THR A 170 6.69 7.29 23.45
N ASP A 171 5.91 7.39 22.38
CA ASP A 171 4.84 6.46 22.07
C ASP A 171 5.32 5.27 21.24
N LYS A 172 4.61 4.14 21.39
CA LYS A 172 4.86 2.97 20.56
C LYS A 172 4.53 3.30 19.10
N VAL A 173 5.56 3.29 18.25
CA VAL A 173 5.39 3.47 16.80
C VAL A 173 4.89 2.17 16.17
N THR A 174 3.75 2.25 15.48
CA THR A 174 3.18 1.16 14.68
C THR A 174 3.26 1.49 13.19
N GLY A 175 3.41 0.48 12.33
CA GLY A 175 3.43 0.68 10.88
C GLY A 175 4.76 1.24 10.34
N GLY A 176 5.83 1.21 11.13
CA GLY A 176 7.13 1.69 10.67
C GLY A 176 8.25 1.39 11.64
N THR A 177 9.47 1.79 11.27
CA THR A 177 10.66 1.70 12.12
C THR A 177 11.29 3.08 12.29
N VAL A 178 11.63 3.41 13.53
CA VAL A 178 12.40 4.62 13.88
C VAL A 178 13.88 4.26 13.90
N TYR A 179 14.68 5.07 13.22
CA TYR A 179 16.13 4.98 13.18
C TYR A 179 16.71 6.23 13.83
N GLY A 180 17.36 6.06 14.98
CA GLY A 180 18.22 7.09 15.55
C GLY A 180 19.45 7.30 14.68
N ILE A 181 19.75 8.55 14.32
CA ILE A 181 20.87 8.91 13.48
C ILE A 181 21.76 9.96 14.14
N GLU A 182 23.04 9.94 13.78
CA GLU A 182 24.00 10.98 14.15
C GLU A 182 24.49 11.67 12.87
N LEU A 183 24.70 12.97 12.95
CA LEU A 183 25.22 13.76 11.84
C LEU A 183 26.73 13.95 12.04
N GLU A 184 27.52 13.52 11.07
CA GLU A 184 28.96 13.81 11.02
C GLU A 184 29.19 15.02 10.12
N ASN A 185 29.61 16.15 10.68
CA ASN A 185 29.80 17.41 9.95
C ASN A 185 28.57 17.83 9.12
N GLY A 186 27.37 17.65 9.68
CA GLY A 186 26.10 17.95 8.99
C GLY A 186 25.69 16.91 7.94
N VAL A 187 26.37 15.76 7.87
CA VAL A 187 26.07 14.70 6.89
C VAL A 187 25.67 13.41 7.57
N PHE A 188 24.60 12.80 7.09
CA PHE A 188 24.21 11.43 7.43
C PHE A 188 24.27 10.55 6.19
N LYS A 189 24.85 9.35 6.33
CA LYS A 189 24.85 8.31 5.29
C LYS A 189 24.03 7.12 5.79
N GLY A 190 22.88 6.91 5.18
CA GLY A 190 21.91 5.89 5.58
C GLY A 190 21.73 4.79 4.55
N LYS A 191 20.99 3.75 4.96
CA LYS A 191 20.53 2.69 4.08
C LYS A 191 19.03 2.47 4.27
N LEU A 192 18.26 2.51 3.20
CA LEU A 192 16.87 2.08 3.17
C LEU A 192 16.81 0.56 3.04
N LYS A 193 16.00 -0.09 3.88
CA LYS A 193 15.75 -1.53 3.82
C LYS A 193 14.83 -1.82 2.64
N GLY A 194 15.24 -2.74 1.76
CA GLY A 194 14.45 -3.24 0.66
C GLY A 194 13.98 -4.68 0.87
N PRO A 195 13.41 -5.30 -0.17
CA PRO A 195 12.91 -6.67 -0.10
C PRO A 195 14.02 -7.71 0.08
N PRO A 196 13.66 -8.98 0.39
CA PRO A 196 14.55 -10.11 0.22
C PRO A 196 15.15 -10.15 -1.19
N ASN A 197 16.44 -10.45 -1.30
CA ASN A 197 17.11 -10.64 -2.58
C ASN A 197 16.69 -12.00 -3.16
N PRO A 198 15.94 -12.04 -4.27
CA PRO A 198 15.49 -13.30 -4.86
C PRO A 198 16.65 -14.17 -5.35
N LEU A 199 17.83 -13.58 -5.56
CA LEU A 199 19.05 -14.28 -6.02
C LEU A 199 19.94 -14.81 -4.88
N SER A 200 19.64 -14.44 -3.63
CA SER A 200 20.39 -14.93 -2.47
C SER A 200 19.74 -16.20 -1.92
N SER A 201 20.52 -17.27 -1.73
CA SER A 201 20.04 -18.49 -1.07
C SER A 201 20.04 -18.39 0.46
N THR A 202 20.65 -17.34 1.02
CA THR A 202 20.71 -17.06 2.47
C THR A 202 19.63 -16.11 2.96
N GLY A 203 18.81 -15.55 2.05
CA GLY A 203 17.69 -14.68 2.38
C GLY A 203 18.09 -13.23 2.70
N ASP A 204 19.25 -12.78 2.21
CA ASP A 204 19.72 -11.41 2.44
C ASP A 204 18.73 -10.40 1.86
N THR A 205 18.45 -9.31 2.58
CA THR A 205 17.65 -8.20 2.05
C THR A 205 18.51 -7.22 1.28
N VAL A 206 18.03 -6.73 0.14
CA VAL A 206 18.68 -5.63 -0.57
C VAL A 206 18.50 -4.31 0.16
N LYS A 207 19.41 -3.37 -0.05
CA LYS A 207 19.40 -2.04 0.55
C LYS A 207 19.70 -0.98 -0.50
N ALA A 208 19.18 0.23 -0.31
CA ALA A 208 19.51 1.39 -1.12
C ALA A 208 20.23 2.42 -0.24
N ASP A 209 21.40 2.87 -0.67
CA ASP A 209 22.17 3.88 0.04
C ASP A 209 21.58 5.27 -0.26
N PHE A 210 21.53 6.13 0.76
CA PHE A 210 21.16 7.54 0.60
C PHE A 210 22.02 8.41 1.52
N THR A 211 22.17 9.68 1.16
CA THR A 211 22.92 10.66 1.95
C THR A 211 22.04 11.87 2.21
N VAL A 212 22.07 12.39 3.43
CA VAL A 212 21.40 13.63 3.81
C VAL A 212 22.47 14.63 4.22
N HIS A 213 22.46 15.81 3.62
CA HIS A 213 23.28 16.95 3.99
C HIS A 213 22.38 18.02 4.60
N VAL A 214 22.59 18.36 5.86
CA VAL A 214 21.84 19.37 6.59
C VAL A 214 22.65 20.67 6.58
N ASP A 215 22.04 21.78 6.18
CA ASP A 215 22.68 23.10 6.25
C ASP A 215 22.75 23.55 7.71
N ALA A 216 23.93 24.00 8.17
CA ALA A 216 24.15 24.39 9.56
C ALA A 216 23.50 25.73 9.93
N SER A 217 23.16 26.54 8.94
CA SER A 217 22.70 27.92 9.09
C SER A 217 21.24 28.14 8.69
N ARG A 218 20.71 27.27 7.83
CA ARG A 218 19.37 27.37 7.27
C ARG A 218 18.59 26.08 7.52
N PRO A 219 17.26 26.14 7.72
CA PRO A 219 16.41 24.97 7.91
C PRO A 219 16.16 24.26 6.57
N VAL A 220 17.23 23.79 5.93
CA VAL A 220 17.20 23.09 4.65
C VAL A 220 18.08 21.85 4.68
N ALA A 221 17.65 20.81 3.97
CA ALA A 221 18.42 19.59 3.80
C ALA A 221 18.46 19.19 2.32
N LYS A 222 19.63 18.74 1.87
CA LYS A 222 19.79 18.07 0.57
C LYS A 222 19.78 16.57 0.80
N ILE A 223 18.92 15.84 0.08
CA ILE A 223 18.87 14.38 0.07
C ILE A 223 19.42 13.89 -1.27
N VAL A 224 20.36 12.95 -1.21
CA VAL A 224 20.95 12.26 -2.37
C VAL A 224 20.57 10.79 -2.30
N LEU A 225 19.84 10.31 -3.30
CA LEU A 225 19.39 8.93 -3.43
C LEU A 225 19.74 8.41 -4.82
N GLY A 226 20.78 7.57 -4.91
CA GLY A 226 21.29 7.12 -6.21
C GLY A 226 21.77 8.29 -7.08
N ASP A 227 21.14 8.48 -8.23
CA ASP A 227 21.37 9.58 -9.18
C ASP A 227 20.43 10.78 -8.98
N GLN A 228 19.54 10.73 -7.98
CA GLN A 228 18.59 11.79 -7.68
C GLN A 228 19.07 12.66 -6.52
N GLU A 229 18.87 13.97 -6.66
CA GLU A 229 19.14 14.95 -5.61
C GLU A 229 17.92 15.85 -5.43
N VAL A 230 17.50 16.06 -4.18
CA VAL A 230 16.43 17.00 -3.84
C VAL A 230 16.89 17.89 -2.69
N ILE A 231 16.48 19.15 -2.70
CA ILE A 231 16.66 20.08 -1.59
C ILE A 231 15.28 20.38 -1.03
N LEU A 232 15.12 20.23 0.28
CA LEU A 232 13.87 20.46 0.99
C LEU A 232 14.07 21.50 2.08
N GLN A 233 13.10 22.38 2.23
CA GLN A 233 12.93 23.22 3.41
C GLN A 233 12.24 22.44 4.54
N GLU A 234 12.40 22.89 5.77
CA GLU A 234 11.67 22.34 6.91
C GLU A 234 10.15 22.39 6.67
N GLY A 235 9.48 21.25 6.85
CA GLY A 235 8.04 21.08 6.60
C GLY A 235 7.67 20.79 5.13
N GLU A 236 8.63 20.78 4.22
CA GLU A 236 8.41 20.50 2.80
C GLU A 236 8.45 18.99 2.49
N TRP A 237 7.58 18.55 1.58
CA TRP A 237 7.63 17.21 1.01
C TRP A 237 8.33 17.27 -0.36
N SER A 238 9.16 16.27 -0.66
CA SER A 238 9.64 16.09 -2.03
C SER A 238 8.53 15.56 -2.93
N GLU A 239 8.72 15.70 -4.24
CA GLU A 239 8.09 14.79 -5.21
C GLU A 239 8.53 13.34 -4.95
N TRP A 240 7.88 12.39 -5.62
CA TRP A 240 8.27 10.98 -5.55
C TRP A 240 9.70 10.77 -6.07
N LEU A 241 10.51 10.06 -5.28
CA LEU A 241 11.87 9.65 -5.63
C LEU A 241 11.89 8.14 -5.89
N ASP A 242 12.63 7.73 -6.91
CA ASP A 242 12.74 6.33 -7.31
C ASP A 242 13.85 5.65 -6.50
N VAL A 243 13.50 4.64 -5.71
CA VAL A 243 14.47 3.88 -4.92
C VAL A 243 14.99 2.69 -5.74
N LYS A 244 16.27 2.73 -6.08
CA LYS A 244 16.94 1.65 -6.83
C LYS A 244 17.66 0.68 -5.89
N PHE A 245 17.18 -0.56 -5.81
CA PHE A 245 17.82 -1.63 -5.06
C PHE A 245 18.64 -2.54 -5.99
N THR A 246 19.94 -2.71 -5.71
CA THR A 246 20.82 -3.56 -6.53
C THR A 246 20.70 -5.02 -6.10
N LEU A 247 20.12 -5.89 -6.95
CA LEU A 247 19.98 -7.33 -6.69
C LEU A 247 21.28 -8.08 -7.00
N LEU A 248 21.87 -7.77 -8.16
CA LEU A 248 23.17 -8.26 -8.60
C LEU A 248 23.89 -7.14 -9.35
N ARG A 249 25.09 -6.80 -8.89
CA ARG A 249 25.88 -5.68 -9.41
C ARG A 249 26.09 -5.84 -10.92
N PHE A 250 25.77 -4.80 -11.69
CA PHE A 250 25.86 -4.73 -13.16
C PHE A 250 24.88 -5.62 -13.95
N VAL A 251 23.96 -6.33 -13.30
CA VAL A 251 23.05 -7.27 -13.97
C VAL A 251 21.59 -6.90 -13.74
N GLN A 252 21.19 -6.64 -12.49
CA GLN A 252 19.78 -6.47 -12.17
C GLN A 252 19.56 -5.53 -10.98
N THR A 253 18.62 -4.60 -11.18
CA THR A 253 18.12 -3.67 -10.17
C THR A 253 16.61 -3.81 -10.04
N LEU A 254 16.11 -3.78 -8.82
CA LEU A 254 14.69 -3.55 -8.52
C LEU A 254 14.46 -2.05 -8.31
N ARG A 255 13.33 -1.53 -8.79
CA ARG A 255 12.92 -0.14 -8.58
C ARG A 255 11.55 -0.12 -7.90
N GLY A 256 11.34 0.86 -7.04
CA GLY A 256 10.05 1.18 -6.44
C GLY A 256 10.03 2.60 -5.93
#